data_AF-A0A7T8HHM4-F1
#
_entry.id   AF-A0A7T8HHM4-F1
#
_cell.length_a   1.000
_cell.length_b   1.000
_cell.length_c   1.000
_cell.angle_alpha   90.00
_cell.angle_beta   90.00
_cell.angle_gamma   90.00
#
_symmetry.space_group_name_H-M   'P 1'
#
loop_
_entity.id
_entity.type
_entity.pdbx_description
1 polymer ?
#
loop_
_entity_poly.entity_id
_entity_poly.type
_entity_poly.pdbx_seq_one_letter_code
_entity_poly.pdbx_strand_id
1 'polypeptide(L)' 'VLGDHRSSCQRLLITILLGGYFTCLQGLEYFEASFSISDRVYGSTFFLLTGFHGLHVL' A
#
# COMPACT_ATOMS: atom_id res chain seq x y z
N VAL A 1 6.28 -33.68 8.98
CA VAL A 1 5.71 -32.37 9.39
C VAL A 1 4.39 -32.21 8.64
N LEU A 2 3.26 -32.53 9.26
CA LEU A 2 1.95 -32.30 8.65
C LEU A 2 1.69 -30.79 8.63
N GLY A 3 1.40 -30.23 7.46
CA GLY A 3 1.17 -28.79 7.29
C GLY A 3 -0.16 -28.37 7.90
N ASP A 4 -0.13 -27.33 8.75
CA ASP A 4 -1.35 -26.74 9.29
C ASP A 4 -1.96 -25.76 8.28
N HIS A 5 -2.79 -26.31 7.39
CA HIS A 5 -3.45 -25.57 6.33
C HIS A 5 -4.43 -24.51 6.86
N ARG A 6 -5.07 -24.75 8.02
CA ARG A 6 -6.04 -23.80 8.59
C ARG A 6 -5.34 -22.54 9.09
N SER A 7 -4.25 -22.68 9.84
CA SER A 7 -3.48 -21.51 10.29
C SER A 7 -2.79 -20.80 9.12
N SER A 8 -2.37 -21.53 8.08
CA SER A 8 -1.80 -20.93 6.88
C SER A 8 -2.81 -20.05 6.13
N CYS A 9 -4.04 -20.54 5.91
CA CYS A 9 -5.10 -19.74 5.30
C CYS A 9 -5.45 -18.51 6.14
N GLN A 10 -5.51 -18.65 7.46
CA GLN A 10 -5.77 -17.52 8.37
C GLN A 10 -4.67 -16.44 8.27
N ARG A 11 -3.39 -16.83 8.23
CA ARG A 11 -2.26 -15.89 8.08
C ARG A 11 -2.27 -15.20 6.72
N LEU A 12 -2.57 -15.93 5.65
CA LEU A 12 -2.69 -15.37 4.31
C LEU A 12 -3.82 -14.33 4.26
N LEU A 13 -4.99 -14.64 4.83
CA LEU A 13 -6.12 -13.71 4.91
C LEU A 13 -5.74 -12.43 5.66
N ILE A 14 -5.10 -12.56 6.82
CA ILE A 14 -4.62 -11.41 7.60
C ILE A 14 -3.65 -10.56 6.78
N THR A 15 -2.75 -11.19 6.02
CA THR A 15 -1.77 -10.48 5.18
C THR A 15 -2.45 -9.69 4.06
N ILE A 16 -3.45 -10.28 3.39
CA ILE A 16 -4.24 -9.59 2.36
C ILE A 16 -5.00 -8.41 2.96
N LEU A 17 -5.62 -8.58 4.13
CA LEU A 17 -6.33 -7.51 4.82
C LEU A 17 -5.40 -6.36 5.23
N LEU A 18 -4.18 -6.67 5.69
CA LEU A 18 -3.15 -5.67 5.99
C LEU A 18 -2.72 -4.91 4.72
N GLY A 19 -2.58 -5.60 3.59
CA GLY A 19 -2.31 -4.95 2.30
C GLY A 19 -3.42 -3.97 1.89
N GLY A 20 -4.69 -4.39 2.00
CA GLY A 20 -5.83 -3.51 1.75
C GLY A 20 -5.90 -2.32 2.70
N TYR A 21 -5.60 -2.54 3.99
CA TYR A 21 -5.51 -1.49 4.99
C TYR A 21 -4.40 -0.47 4.67
N PHE A 22 -3.22 -0.95 4.28
CA PHE A 22 -2.11 -0.11 3.82
C PHE A 22 -2.54 0.75 2.61
N THR A 23 -3.18 0.16 1.60
CA THR A 23 -3.65 0.91 0.42
C THR A 23 -4.68 2.00 0.78
N CYS A 24 -5.57 1.74 1.75
CA CYS A 24 -6.51 2.75 2.24
C CYS A 24 -5.78 3.93 2.90
N LEU A 25 -4.81 3.65 3.78
CA LEU A 25 -3.99 4.67 4.42
C LEU A 25 -3.17 5.47 3.38
N GLN A 26 -2.61 4.80 2.37
CA GLN A 26 -1.88 5.46 1.28
C GLN A 26 -2.78 6.42 0.49
N GLY A 27 -4.04 6.04 0.27
CA GLY A 27 -5.05 6.92 -0.33
C GLY A 27 -5.38 8.13 0.53
N LEU A 28 -5.48 7.96 1.86
CA LEU A 28 -5.67 9.08 2.80
C LEU A 28 -4.46 10.02 2.82
N GLU A 29 -3.23 9.50 2.79
CA GLU A 29 -2.02 10.32 2.70
C GLU A 29 -2.04 11.20 1.44
N TYR A 30 -2.45 10.65 0.29
CA TYR A 30 -2.55 11.43 -0.95
C TYR A 30 -3.66 12.49 -0.91
N PHE A 31 -4.74 12.22 -0.18
CA PHE A 31 -5.83 13.17 -0.02
C PHE A 31 -5.47 14.33 0.94
N GLU A 32 -4.73 14.04 2.00
CA GLU A 32 -4.31 15.04 3.00
C GLU A 32 -3.03 15.80 2.60
N ALA A 33 -2.29 15.31 1.60
CA ALA A 33 -1.08 15.97 1.13
C ALA A 33 -1.34 17.42 0.71
N SER A 34 -0.61 18.36 1.32
CA SER A 34 -0.69 19.79 1.00
C SER A 34 0.07 20.17 -0.29
N PHE A 35 0.46 19.17 -1.08
CA PHE A 35 1.22 19.29 -2.31
C PHE A 35 0.72 18.27 -3.33
N SER A 36 0.99 18.52 -4.60
CA SER A 36 0.49 17.76 -5.75
C SER A 36 1.63 17.14 -6.55
N ILE A 37 1.29 16.25 -7.48
CA ILE A 37 2.26 15.66 -8.41
C ILE A 37 2.94 16.71 -9.30
N SER A 38 2.29 17.85 -9.53
CA SER A 38 2.86 18.96 -10.31
C SER A 38 3.84 19.84 -9.52
N ASP A 39 4.01 19.61 -8.21
CA ASP A 39 4.86 20.44 -7.37
C ASP A 39 6.35 20.09 -7.50
N ARG A 40 6.99 20.71 -8.50
CA ARG A 40 8.45 20.67 -8.75
C ARG A 40 9.02 19.25 -8.57
N VAL A 41 10.27 19.15 -8.14
CA VAL A 41 10.99 17.88 -8.01
C VAL A 41 10.45 17.06 -6.83
N TYR A 42 10.07 17.70 -5.72
CA TYR A 42 9.62 16.98 -4.53
C TYR A 42 8.29 16.24 -4.77
N GLY A 43 7.24 16.95 -5.21
CA GLY A 43 5.93 16.35 -5.43
C GLY A 43 5.96 15.30 -6.54
N SER A 44 6.61 15.59 -7.67
CA SER A 44 6.74 14.63 -8.77
C SER A 44 7.50 13.36 -8.35
N THR A 45 8.59 13.48 -7.60
CA THR A 45 9.36 12.31 -7.15
C THR A 45 8.60 11.51 -6.09
N PHE A 46 7.94 12.20 -5.15
CA PHE A 46 7.13 11.56 -4.11
C PHE A 46 6.03 10.70 -4.73
N PHE A 47 5.11 11.31 -5.48
CA PHE A 47 3.93 10.62 -6.02
C PHE A 47 4.29 9.54 -7.04
N LEU A 48 5.38 9.69 -7.80
CA LEU A 48 5.84 8.66 -8.73
C LEU A 48 6.35 7.42 -7.99
N LEU A 49 7.22 7.60 -6.99
CA LEU A 49 7.81 6.48 -6.25
C LEU A 49 6.76 5.77 -5.40
N THR A 50 5.98 6.51 -4.62
CA THR A 50 4.93 5.92 -3.77
C THR A 50 3.78 5.37 -4.62
N GLY A 51 3.50 5.97 -5.78
CA GLY A 51 2.49 5.49 -6.72
C GLY A 51 2.88 4.17 -7.38
N PHE A 52 4.12 4.03 -7.85
CA PHE A 52 4.61 2.78 -8.42
C PHE A 52 4.69 1.66 -7.37
N HIS A 53 5.11 2.01 -6.15
CA HIS A 53 5.04 1.08 -5.02
C HIS A 53 3.59 0.67 -4.72
N GLY A 54 2.64 1.60 -4.69
CA GLY A 54 1.22 1.32 -4.48
C GLY A 54 0.62 0.41 -5.56
N LEU A 55 1.04 0.57 -6.82
CA LEU A 55 0.70 -0.36 -7.90
C LEU A 55 1.28 -1.75 -7.65
N HIS A 56 2.48 -1.87 -7.09
CA HIS A 56 3.09 -3.16 -6.77
C HIS A 56 2.39 -3.88 -5.61
N VAL A 57 1.77 -3.15 -4.69
CA VAL A 57 1.01 -3.72 -3.56
C VAL A 57 -0.34 -4.30 -4.00
N LEU A 58 -0.95 -3.77 -5.07
CA LEU A 58 -2.25 -4.18 -5.63
C LEU A 58 -2.11 -5.27 -6.70
#